data_AF-A0A286U603-F1
#
_entry.id   AF-A0A286U603-F1
#
_cell.length_a   1.000
_cell.length_b   1.000
_cell.length_c   1.000
_cell.angle_alpha   90.00
_cell.angle_beta   90.00
_cell.angle_gamma   90.00
#
_symmetry.space_group_name_H-M   'P 1'
#
loop_
_entity.id
_entity.type
_entity.pdbx_description
1 polymer ?
#
loop_
_entity_poly.entity_id
_entity_poly.type
_entity_poly.pdbx_seq_one_letter_code
_entity_poly.pdbx_strand_id
1 'polypeptide(L)'
;MAADSTYTQTHRRLVETGQWDKIYAALIERLNELGWIDDLKHTAKERAKDTQFRDLLAALEDHARSTVPPVVKQEIMNTIRAFLEEQYD
;
A
#
# COMPACT_ATOMS: atom_id res chain seq x y z
N MET A 1 -8.20 -0.29 -21.51
CA MET A 1 -8.87 -1.56 -21.87
C MET A 1 -7.94 -2.76 -21.87
N ALA A 2 -6.91 -2.88 -22.73
CA ALA A 2 -6.01 -4.05 -22.68
C ALA A 2 -5.16 -4.10 -21.39
N ALA A 3 -4.60 -2.96 -20.96
CA ALA A 3 -3.79 -2.87 -19.73
C ALA A 3 -4.59 -3.21 -18.45
N ASP A 4 -5.86 -2.78 -18.38
CA ASP A 4 -6.74 -3.09 -17.24
C ASP A 4 -7.06 -4.59 -17.13
N SER A 5 -7.24 -5.25 -18.28
CA SER A 5 -7.45 -6.69 -18.36
C SER A 5 -6.22 -7.47 -17.90
N THR A 6 -5.03 -7.06 -18.32
CA THR A 6 -3.77 -7.68 -17.87
C THR A 6 -3.57 -7.48 -16.37
N TYR A 7 -3.72 -6.24 -15.88
CA TYR A 7 -3.62 -5.94 -14.45
C TYR A 7 -4.58 -6.80 -13.61
N THR A 8 -5.84 -6.89 -14.02
CA THR A 8 -6.87 -7.66 -13.29
C THR A 8 -6.50 -9.14 -13.21
N GLN A 9 -6.00 -9.72 -14.31
CA GLN A 9 -5.59 -11.12 -14.34
C GLN A 9 -4.35 -11.37 -13.47
N THR A 10 -3.35 -10.50 -13.55
CA THR A 10 -2.14 -10.58 -12.73
C THR A 10 -2.46 -10.42 -11.24
N HIS A 11 -3.27 -9.43 -10.88
CA HIS A 11 -3.71 -9.22 -9.50
C HIS A 11 -4.48 -10.42 -8.97
N ARG A 12 -5.43 -10.95 -9.77
CA ARG A 12 -6.18 -12.15 -9.39
C ARG A 12 -5.26 -13.33 -9.08
N ARG A 13 -4.24 -13.57 -9.92
CA ARG A 13 -3.25 -14.63 -9.68
C ARG A 13 -2.48 -14.40 -8.39
N LEU A 14 -1.98 -13.18 -8.15
CA LEU A 14 -1.27 -12.83 -6.92
C LEU A 14 -2.12 -13.11 -5.67
N VAL A 15 -3.43 -12.87 -5.74
CA VAL A 15 -4.36 -13.18 -4.65
C VAL A 15 -4.55 -14.70 -4.51
N GLU A 16 -4.83 -15.41 -5.60
CA GLU A 16 -5.08 -16.86 -5.58
C GLU A 16 -3.87 -17.69 -5.10
N THR A 17 -2.65 -17.22 -5.32
CA THR A 17 -1.40 -17.86 -4.86
C THR A 17 -0.96 -17.42 -3.46
N GLY A 18 -1.66 -16.46 -2.84
CA GLY A 18 -1.29 -15.85 -1.56
C GLY A 18 -0.04 -14.95 -1.61
N GLN A 19 0.47 -14.64 -2.81
CA GLN A 19 1.60 -13.71 -2.99
C GLN A 19 1.20 -12.27 -2.62
N TRP A 20 -0.05 -11.89 -2.91
CA TRP A 20 -0.60 -10.59 -2.53
C TRP A 20 -0.56 -10.37 -1.02
N ASP A 21 -0.96 -11.39 -0.24
CA ASP A 21 -0.96 -11.30 1.22
C ASP A 21 0.46 -11.15 1.77
N LYS A 22 1.46 -11.81 1.16
CA LYS A 22 2.88 -11.65 1.52
C LYS A 22 3.39 -10.24 1.24
N ILE A 23 3.09 -9.69 0.06
CA ILE A 23 3.46 -8.32 -0.31
C ILE A 23 2.81 -7.32 0.65
N TYR A 24 1.53 -7.52 0.94
CA TYR A 24 0.78 -6.66 1.85
C TYR A 24 1.33 -6.73 3.27
N ALA A 25 1.61 -7.92 3.79
CA ALA A 25 2.19 -8.10 5.12
C ALA A 25 3.56 -7.42 5.23
N ALA A 26 4.45 -7.60 4.25
CA ALA A 26 5.75 -6.94 4.22
C ALA A 26 5.64 -5.42 4.19
N LEU A 27 4.69 -4.87 3.41
CA LEU A 27 4.42 -3.43 3.38
C LEU A 27 4.00 -2.92 4.76
N ILE A 28 3.03 -3.59 5.41
CA ILE A 28 2.54 -3.19 6.73
C ILE A 28 3.63 -3.30 7.78
N GLU A 29 4.41 -4.38 7.79
CA GLU A 29 5.54 -4.58 8.69
C GLU A 29 6.56 -3.44 8.56
N ARG A 30 7.00 -3.12 7.33
CA ARG A 30 7.95 -2.04 7.08
C ARG A 30 7.44 -0.66 7.48
N LEU A 31 6.18 -0.36 7.16
CA LEU A 31 5.56 0.90 7.58
C LEU A 31 5.43 0.99 9.10
N ASN A 32 5.19 -0.13 9.77
CA ASN A 32 5.11 -0.19 11.22
C ASN A 32 6.49 -0.01 11.89
N GLU A 33 7.52 -0.70 11.39
CA GLU A 33 8.90 -0.60 11.89
C GLU A 33 9.44 0.83 11.83
N LEU A 34 9.06 1.59 10.81
CA LEU A 34 9.45 3.00 10.65
C LEU A 34 8.52 3.97 11.39
N GLY A 35 7.55 3.49 12.17
CA GLY A 35 6.60 4.31 12.93
C GLY A 35 5.53 5.01 12.10
N TRP A 36 5.51 4.81 10.77
CA TRP A 36 4.60 5.51 9.87
C TRP A 36 3.13 5.24 10.17
N ILE A 37 2.78 4.01 10.57
CA ILE A 37 1.40 3.66 10.92
C ILE A 37 0.92 4.47 12.14
N ASP A 38 1.80 4.65 13.13
CA ASP A 38 1.45 5.38 14.35
C ASP A 38 1.37 6.88 14.10
N ASP A 39 2.26 7.43 13.28
CA ASP A 39 2.20 8.83 12.84
C ASP A 39 0.92 9.14 12.07
N LEU A 40 0.50 8.23 11.18
CA LEU A 40 -0.75 8.38 10.43
C LEU A 40 -1.97 8.34 11.37
N LYS A 41 -2.00 7.42 12.32
CA LYS A 41 -3.05 7.33 13.34
C LYS A 41 -3.08 8.58 14.23
N HIS A 42 -1.92 9.11 14.61
CA HIS A 42 -1.82 10.33 15.39
C HIS A 42 -2.41 11.52 14.61
N THR A 43 -2.01 11.68 13.35
CA THR A 43 -2.55 12.70 12.45
C THR A 43 -4.07 12.58 12.27
N ALA A 44 -4.57 11.34 12.14
CA ALA A 44 -6.01 11.08 12.04
C ALA A 44 -6.76 11.53 13.30
N LYS A 45 -6.24 11.21 14.48
CA LYS A 45 -6.85 11.59 15.77
C LYS A 45 -6.90 13.11 15.96
N GLU A 46 -5.86 13.82 15.58
CA GLU A 46 -5.84 15.27 15.69
C GLU A 46 -6.84 15.94 14.73
N ARG A 47 -6.98 15.43 13.51
CA ARG A 47 -7.90 15.99 12.50
C ARG A 47 -9.37 15.57 12.70
N ALA A 48 -9.62 14.45 13.36
CA ALA A 48 -10.98 13.94 13.61
C ALA A 48 -11.80 14.83 14.56
N LYS A 49 -11.15 15.71 15.34
CA LYS A 49 -11.83 16.58 16.30
C LYS A 49 -12.80 17.57 15.62
N ASP A 50 -12.49 17.99 14.39
CA ASP A 50 -13.17 19.09 13.71
C ASP A 50 -13.73 18.72 12.32
N THR A 51 -13.73 17.43 11.95
CA THR A 51 -13.98 17.01 10.56
C THR A 51 -14.92 15.81 10.45
N GLN A 52 -15.78 15.82 9.42
CA GLN A 52 -16.61 14.66 9.08
C GLN A 52 -15.75 13.52 8.51
N PHE A 53 -16.17 12.26 8.71
CA PHE A 53 -15.38 11.09 8.32
C PHE A 53 -14.91 11.12 6.85
N ARG A 54 -15.77 11.55 5.93
CA ARG A 54 -15.45 11.58 4.49
C ARG A 54 -14.30 12.54 4.18
N ASP A 55 -14.35 13.74 4.74
CA ASP A 55 -13.33 14.78 4.50
C ASP A 55 -12.03 14.43 5.23
N LEU A 56 -12.13 13.80 6.40
CA LEU A 56 -10.99 13.24 7.13
C LEU A 56 -10.29 12.15 6.31
N LEU A 57 -11.05 11.21 5.74
CA LEU A 57 -10.52 10.13 4.92
C LEU A 57 -9.80 10.68 3.68
N ALA A 58 -10.42 11.60 2.95
CA ALA A 58 -9.80 12.21 1.77
C ALA A 58 -8.48 12.91 2.12
N ALA A 59 -8.48 13.72 3.19
CA ALA A 59 -7.27 14.40 3.64
C ALA A 59 -6.18 13.44 4.15
N LEU A 60 -6.58 12.34 4.79
CA LEU A 60 -5.64 11.30 5.25
C LEU A 60 -5.09 10.47 4.10
N GLU A 61 -5.87 10.17 3.05
CA GLU A 61 -5.37 9.45 1.89
C GLU A 61 -4.26 10.22 1.17
N ASP A 62 -4.45 11.53 0.96
CA ASP A 62 -3.43 12.39 0.34
C ASP A 62 -2.17 12.50 1.22
N HIS A 63 -2.36 12.65 2.54
CA HIS A 63 -1.25 12.66 3.48
C HIS A 63 -0.51 11.32 3.53
N ALA A 64 -1.24 10.21 3.58
CA ALA A 64 -0.66 8.87 3.59
C ALA A 64 0.18 8.64 2.33
N ARG A 65 -0.36 8.95 1.14
CA ARG A 65 0.36 8.76 -0.13
C ARG A 65 1.64 9.59 -0.24
N SER A 66 1.63 10.82 0.31
CA SER A 66 2.79 11.73 0.25
C SER A 66 3.86 11.44 1.29
N THR A 67 3.51 10.78 2.39
CA THR A 67 4.43 10.51 3.51
C THR A 67 5.01 9.09 3.53
N VAL A 68 4.58 8.21 2.62
CA VAL A 68 5.19 6.87 2.50
C VAL A 68 6.70 7.02 2.31
N PRO A 69 7.53 6.40 3.17
CA PRO A 69 8.98 6.49 3.04
C PRO A 69 9.45 5.95 1.67
N PRO A 70 10.32 6.67 0.94
CA PRO A 70 10.78 6.25 -0.37
C PRO A 70 11.45 4.87 -0.37
N VAL A 71 12.15 4.54 0.71
CA VAL A 71 12.79 3.23 0.90
C VAL A 71 11.77 2.08 0.90
N VAL A 72 10.67 2.21 1.64
CA VAL A 72 9.60 1.20 1.68
C VAL A 72 8.95 1.07 0.31
N LYS A 73 8.68 2.19 -0.36
CA LYS A 73 8.13 2.17 -1.72
C LYS A 73 9.05 1.43 -2.69
N GLN A 74 10.36 1.65 -2.62
CA GLN A 74 11.34 0.98 -3.47
C GLN A 74 11.40 -0.52 -3.16
N GLU A 75 11.48 -0.90 -1.88
CA GLU A 75 11.52 -2.30 -1.45
C GLU A 75 10.30 -3.07 -1.97
N ILE A 76 9.10 -2.57 -1.70
CA ILE A 76 7.86 -3.25 -2.11
C ILE A 76 7.70 -3.27 -3.63
N MET A 77 8.11 -2.22 -4.34
CA MET A 77 8.13 -2.23 -5.81
C MET A 77 9.10 -3.28 -6.38
N ASN A 78 10.27 -3.47 -5.75
CA ASN A 78 11.21 -4.51 -6.15
C ASN A 78 10.63 -5.90 -5.90
N THR A 79 9.96 -6.11 -4.76
CA THR A 79 9.26 -7.35 -4.44
C THR A 79 8.17 -7.66 -5.47
N ILE A 80 7.34 -6.67 -5.84
CA ILE A 80 6.33 -6.84 -6.89
C ILE A 80 6.99 -7.22 -8.22
N ARG A 81 8.08 -6.57 -8.62
CA ARG A 81 8.78 -6.89 -9.89
C ARG A 81 9.33 -8.31 -9.89
N ALA A 82 10.00 -8.74 -8.82
CA ALA A 82 10.53 -10.10 -8.70
C ALA A 82 9.42 -11.15 -8.84
N PHE A 83 8.26 -10.92 -8.23
CA PHE A 83 7.12 -11.82 -8.40
C PHE A 83 6.58 -11.84 -9.83
N LEU A 84 6.55 -10.69 -10.52
CA LEU A 84 6.12 -10.66 -11.91
C LEU A 84 7.11 -11.42 -12.80
N GLU A 85 8.41 -11.24 -12.61
CA GLU A 85 9.45 -11.98 -13.34
C GLU A 85 9.29 -13.50 -13.17
N GLU A 86 9.11 -13.99 -11.94
CA GLU A 86 8.84 -15.41 -11.65
C GLU A 86 7.57 -15.98 -12.31
N GLN A 87 6.59 -15.13 -12.68
CA GLN A 87 5.34 -15.57 -13.31
C GLN A 87 5.38 -15.59 -14.84
N TYR A 88 6.37 -14.93 -15.45
CA TYR A 88 6.49 -14.79 -16.90
C TYR A 88 7.76 -15.45 -17.48
N ASP A 89 8.62 -16.01 -16.63
CA ASP A 89 9.64 -17.03 -16.99
C ASP A 89 9.05 -18.45 -17.02
#